data_AF-A0A9E5GVQ2-F1
#
_entry.id   AF-A0A9E5GVQ2-F1
#
_cell.length_a   1.000
_cell.length_b   1.000
_cell.length_c   1.000
_cell.angle_alpha   90.00
_cell.angle_beta   90.00
_cell.angle_gamma   90.00
#
_symmetry.space_group_name_H-M   'P 1'
#
loop_
_entity.id
_entity.type
_entity.pdbx_description
1 polymer ?
#
loop_
_entity_poly.entity_id
_entity_poly.type
_entity_poly.pdbx_seq_one_letter_code
_entity_poly.pdbx_strand_id
1 'polypeptide(L)'
;MSGGNSSKDSLEEATRGRARFSTHAKSLGAAGFISPYDEDQPADFLSRPGQTAIVNPPAGGLEDFEIGVAWDNVTPKSKKKGFLQKLLSKNNQSSGAPKGVDLDIGCLYELENGKRGAIQAFGDMYGNAHEEPFISLSGDEKTGDAEGHDEVILVNGSHWGKIKRLVIYLYIYGGAPNWEYVKPQIQVRVPHENPMVVTLNAKREELAVCAVAGLENIRGGIKMTNYLEYFPGHAEMDRAFGFGLQWADGKK
;
A
#
# COMPACT_ATOMS: atom_id res chain seq x y z
N MET A 1 16.81 24.00 -34.28
CA MET A 1 17.03 24.21 -32.84
C MET A 1 16.24 23.15 -32.10
N SER A 2 16.95 22.17 -31.53
CA SER A 2 16.39 21.06 -30.75
C SER A 2 16.04 21.60 -29.36
N GLY A 3 14.75 21.67 -29.04
CA GLY A 3 14.27 21.85 -27.67
C GLY A 3 14.14 20.46 -27.05
N GLY A 4 14.92 20.19 -26.00
CA GLY A 4 14.90 18.91 -25.31
C GLY A 4 13.58 18.71 -24.56
N ASN A 5 12.90 17.60 -24.81
CA ASN A 5 11.89 17.09 -23.90
C ASN A 5 12.56 16.83 -22.56
N SER A 6 12.22 17.60 -21.54
CA SER A 6 12.67 17.32 -20.20
C SER A 6 11.95 16.07 -19.70
N SER A 7 12.62 15.27 -18.86
CA SER A 7 11.99 14.10 -18.22
C SER A 7 10.75 14.47 -17.41
N LYS A 8 10.60 15.74 -17.00
CA LYS A 8 9.42 16.27 -16.32
C LYS A 8 8.20 16.35 -17.23
N ASP A 9 8.36 16.82 -18.47
CA ASP A 9 7.25 16.91 -19.44
C ASP A 9 6.74 15.52 -19.83
N SER A 10 7.64 14.54 -19.90
CA SER A 10 7.30 13.14 -20.19
C SER A 10 6.59 12.45 -19.00
N LEU A 11 6.90 12.85 -17.77
CA LEU A 11 6.22 12.37 -16.55
C LEU A 11 4.83 13.01 -16.42
N GLU A 12 4.71 14.31 -16.68
CA GLU A 12 3.42 15.01 -16.69
C GLU A 12 2.47 14.50 -17.78
N GLU A 13 2.97 14.19 -18.98
CA GLU A 13 2.17 13.55 -20.03
C GLU A 13 1.73 12.14 -19.65
N ALA A 14 2.60 11.35 -18.99
CA ALA A 14 2.26 10.01 -18.51
C ALA A 14 1.16 10.04 -17.43
N THR A 15 1.17 11.07 -16.56
CA THR A 15 0.13 11.31 -15.55
C THR A 15 -1.20 11.74 -16.20
N ARG A 16 -1.16 12.67 -17.17
CA ARG A 16 -2.35 13.12 -17.92
C ARG A 16 -3.01 12.02 -18.75
N GLY A 17 -2.23 11.07 -19.27
CA GLY A 17 -2.73 9.92 -20.04
C GLY A 17 -3.58 8.93 -19.22
N ARG A 18 -3.32 8.80 -17.91
CA ARG A 18 -4.05 7.87 -17.02
C ARG A 18 -5.44 8.39 -16.65
N ALA A 19 -5.64 9.70 -16.58
CA ALA A 19 -6.90 10.31 -16.16
C ALA A 19 -8.07 10.17 -17.17
N ARG A 20 -7.83 9.69 -18.40
CA ARG A 20 -8.83 9.69 -19.49
C ARG A 20 -9.50 8.35 -19.81
N PHE A 21 -9.26 7.29 -19.03
CA PHE A 21 -9.87 5.98 -19.29
C PHE A 21 -10.79 5.52 -18.15
N SER A 22 -12.00 6.08 -18.09
CA SER A 22 -13.14 5.41 -17.48
C SER A 22 -14.44 5.81 -18.18
N THR A 23 -15.07 4.85 -18.85
CA THR A 23 -16.39 4.99 -19.44
C THR A 23 -17.32 3.89 -18.93
N HIS A 24 -17.62 3.89 -17.62
CA HIS A 24 -18.81 3.21 -17.12
C HIS A 24 -19.39 3.80 -15.82
N ALA A 25 -20.71 4.06 -15.87
CA ALA A 25 -21.66 4.02 -14.76
C ALA A 25 -21.43 4.86 -13.48
N LYS A 26 -20.94 6.10 -13.58
CA LYS A 26 -21.00 7.11 -12.49
C LYS A 26 -20.42 6.67 -11.12
N SER A 27 -19.59 5.63 -11.06
CA SER A 27 -18.71 5.36 -9.93
C SER A 27 -17.32 5.89 -10.26
N LEU A 28 -16.67 6.54 -9.28
CA LEU A 28 -15.32 7.10 -9.41
C LEU A 28 -14.21 6.03 -9.28
N GLY A 29 -14.49 4.76 -9.55
CA GLY A 29 -13.48 3.72 -9.62
C GLY A 29 -12.82 3.69 -11.00
N ALA A 30 -11.55 4.12 -11.11
CA ALA A 30 -10.63 3.79 -12.22
C ALA A 30 -9.29 4.58 -12.24
N ALA A 31 -9.02 5.48 -11.30
CA ALA A 31 -7.72 6.11 -11.15
C ALA A 31 -7.23 5.80 -9.73
N GLY A 32 -5.98 5.36 -9.57
CA GLY A 32 -5.39 5.22 -8.24
C GLY A 32 -5.71 6.47 -7.41
N PHE A 33 -6.10 6.27 -6.15
CA PHE A 33 -6.58 7.36 -5.31
C PHE A 33 -5.46 8.39 -5.11
N ILE A 34 -5.62 9.54 -5.77
CA ILE A 34 -4.96 10.77 -5.40
C ILE A 34 -5.90 11.40 -4.37
N SER A 35 -5.42 11.59 -3.14
CA SER A 35 -6.21 12.32 -2.16
C SER A 35 -6.64 13.66 -2.74
N PRO A 36 -7.86 14.15 -2.48
CA PRO A 36 -8.25 15.49 -2.89
C PRO A 36 -7.33 16.58 -2.27
N TYR A 37 -6.54 16.24 -1.24
CA TYR A 37 -5.49 17.10 -0.68
C TYR A 37 -4.17 17.09 -1.50
N ASP A 38 -4.01 16.13 -2.41
CA ASP A 38 -2.78 15.84 -3.17
C ASP A 38 -2.91 16.14 -4.68
N GLU A 39 -4.09 16.57 -5.18
CA GLU A 39 -4.34 16.78 -6.62
C GLU A 39 -3.36 17.76 -7.29
N ASP A 40 -2.70 18.62 -6.50
CA ASP A 40 -1.72 19.61 -6.96
C ASP A 40 -0.33 19.48 -6.30
N GLN A 41 -0.06 18.44 -5.49
CA GLN A 41 1.21 18.30 -4.78
C GLN A 41 2.23 17.44 -5.55
N PRO A 42 3.49 17.87 -5.69
CA PRO A 42 4.55 16.99 -6.18
C PRO A 42 4.78 15.87 -5.16
N ALA A 43 4.90 14.62 -5.63
CA ALA A 43 5.20 13.47 -4.77
C ALA A 43 6.68 13.04 -4.91
N ASP A 44 7.26 12.60 -3.79
CA ASP A 44 8.62 12.08 -3.74
C ASP A 44 8.63 10.57 -4.03
N PHE A 45 8.81 10.23 -5.31
CA PHE A 45 8.84 8.84 -5.77
C PHE A 45 10.18 8.15 -5.46
N LEU A 46 10.16 7.24 -4.51
CA LEU A 46 11.27 6.34 -4.21
C LEU A 46 11.19 5.12 -5.14
N SER A 47 11.83 5.22 -6.31
CA SER A 47 11.71 4.24 -7.39
C SER A 47 12.68 3.05 -7.30
N ARG A 48 13.70 3.09 -6.42
CA ARG A 48 14.71 2.04 -6.31
C ARG A 48 14.92 1.58 -4.86
N PRO A 49 15.14 0.28 -4.63
CA PRO A 49 15.55 -0.23 -3.32
C PRO A 49 16.74 0.55 -2.75
N GLY A 50 16.70 0.85 -1.46
CA GLY A 50 17.70 1.62 -0.74
C GLY A 50 17.59 3.13 -0.91
N GLN A 51 16.71 3.66 -1.78
CA GLN A 51 16.45 5.10 -1.81
C GLN A 51 15.74 5.55 -0.54
N THR A 52 16.06 6.78 -0.11
CA THR A 52 15.53 7.36 1.11
C THR A 52 14.87 8.70 0.87
N ALA A 53 13.81 8.98 1.63
CA ALA A 53 13.25 10.31 1.81
C ALA A 53 13.31 10.68 3.29
N ILE A 54 13.39 11.97 3.59
CA ILE A 54 13.55 12.48 4.95
C ILE A 54 12.50 13.57 5.17
N VAL A 55 11.74 13.41 6.25
CA VAL A 55 10.94 14.47 6.85
C VAL A 55 11.67 14.95 8.09
N ASN A 56 11.97 16.24 8.12
CA ASN A 56 12.61 16.85 9.29
C ASN A 56 11.58 17.03 10.41
N PRO A 57 11.98 16.95 11.69
CA PRO A 57 11.06 17.22 12.79
C PRO A 57 10.53 18.66 12.69
N PRO A 58 9.21 18.88 12.57
CA PRO A 58 8.65 20.22 12.60
C PRO A 58 8.78 20.83 14.01
N ALA A 59 8.79 22.16 14.10
CA ALA A 59 9.01 22.87 15.36
C ALA A 59 7.97 22.56 16.45
N GLY A 60 6.76 22.13 16.07
CA GLY A 60 5.67 21.74 16.97
C GLY A 60 5.59 20.24 17.30
N GLY A 61 6.51 19.41 16.77
CA GLY A 61 6.35 17.96 16.75
C GLY A 61 5.46 17.50 15.60
N LEU A 62 5.56 16.22 15.24
CA LEU A 62 4.80 15.67 14.11
C LEU A 62 3.31 15.65 14.44
N GLU A 63 2.51 16.06 13.45
CA GLU A 63 1.08 15.75 13.42
C GLU A 63 0.86 14.28 13.04
N ASP A 64 -0.34 13.78 13.32
CA ASP A 64 -0.73 12.44 12.90
C ASP A 64 -0.56 12.28 11.40
N PHE A 65 0.00 11.15 10.99
CA PHE A 65 0.33 10.88 9.60
C PHE A 65 -0.17 9.52 9.17
N GLU A 66 -0.41 9.39 7.88
CA GLU A 66 -1.11 8.26 7.28
C GLU A 66 -0.20 7.47 6.35
N ILE A 67 -0.40 6.16 6.35
CA ILE A 67 0.24 5.23 5.42
C ILE A 67 -0.89 4.46 4.73
N GLY A 68 -1.17 4.84 3.50
CA GLY A 68 -2.25 4.25 2.72
C GLY A 68 -1.71 3.38 1.60
N VAL A 69 -2.48 2.35 1.26
CA VAL A 69 -2.30 1.58 0.02
C VAL A 69 -3.31 2.06 -1.03
N ALA A 70 -2.90 2.06 -2.28
CA ALA A 70 -3.78 2.21 -3.44
C ALA A 70 -3.36 1.20 -4.51
N TRP A 71 -4.30 0.53 -5.16
CA TRP A 71 -4.01 -0.38 -6.28
C TRP A 71 -5.04 -0.25 -7.41
N ASP A 72 -4.67 -0.73 -8.60
CA ASP A 72 -5.61 -0.78 -9.72
C ASP A 72 -6.54 -1.99 -9.54
N ASN A 73 -7.86 -1.77 -9.51
CA ASN A 73 -8.83 -2.87 -9.52
C ASN A 73 -8.73 -3.66 -10.83
N VAL A 74 -8.06 -4.81 -10.77
CA VAL A 74 -7.84 -5.66 -11.92
C VAL A 74 -9.05 -6.56 -12.11
N THR A 75 -10.07 -6.09 -12.82
CA THR A 75 -11.12 -6.98 -13.32
C THR A 75 -10.47 -7.95 -14.31
N PRO A 76 -10.50 -9.28 -14.08
CA PRO A 76 -9.98 -10.20 -15.07
C PRO A 76 -10.75 -9.97 -16.35
N LYS A 77 -10.08 -9.54 -17.43
CA LYS A 77 -10.69 -9.42 -18.74
C LYS A 77 -11.26 -10.80 -19.09
N SER A 78 -12.55 -11.00 -18.87
CA SER A 78 -13.24 -12.16 -19.38
C SER A 78 -12.96 -12.19 -20.88
N LYS A 79 -12.25 -13.23 -21.35
CA LYS A 79 -12.07 -13.45 -22.79
C LYS A 79 -13.47 -13.37 -23.40
N LYS A 80 -13.69 -12.43 -24.33
CA LYS A 80 -15.01 -12.20 -24.96
C LYS A 80 -15.58 -13.53 -25.42
N LYS A 81 -16.49 -14.13 -24.61
CA LYS A 81 -17.18 -15.36 -24.98
C LYS A 81 -18.19 -14.97 -26.06
N GLY A 82 -17.99 -15.52 -27.25
CA GLY A 82 -18.87 -15.29 -28.39
C GLY A 82 -20.33 -15.63 -28.08
N PHE A 83 -21.24 -14.89 -28.70
CA PHE A 83 -22.68 -14.95 -28.50
C PHE A 83 -23.31 -16.35 -28.67
N LEU A 84 -22.61 -17.28 -29.33
CA LEU A 84 -23.08 -18.65 -29.58
C LEU A 84 -23.03 -19.57 -28.34
N GLN A 85 -22.26 -19.23 -27.28
CA GLN A 85 -22.16 -20.07 -26.09
C GLN A 85 -23.25 -19.79 -25.03
N LYS A 86 -23.99 -18.68 -25.17
CA LYS A 86 -25.06 -18.29 -24.24
C LYS A 86 -26.27 -19.24 -24.23
N LEU A 87 -26.48 -20.02 -25.30
CA LEU A 87 -27.59 -20.96 -25.38
C LEU A 87 -27.26 -22.39 -24.91
N LEU A 88 -25.97 -22.73 -24.72
CA LEU A 88 -25.53 -24.09 -24.38
C LEU A 88 -25.12 -24.28 -22.91
N SER A 89 -25.13 -23.22 -22.10
CA SER A 89 -24.70 -23.26 -20.68
C SER A 89 -25.83 -23.20 -19.66
N LYS A 90 -27.07 -23.56 -20.04
CA LYS A 90 -28.23 -23.47 -19.13
C LYS A 90 -28.26 -24.54 -18.02
N ASN A 91 -27.33 -25.50 -18.00
CA ASN A 91 -27.34 -26.63 -17.05
C ASN A 91 -26.12 -26.80 -16.13
N ASN A 92 -25.18 -25.86 -16.07
CA ASN A 92 -24.10 -25.89 -15.07
C ASN A 92 -24.06 -24.59 -14.26
N GLN A 93 -24.92 -24.50 -13.24
CA GLN A 93 -24.71 -23.59 -12.12
C GLN A 93 -23.45 -24.02 -11.36
N SER A 94 -22.30 -23.49 -11.77
CA SER A 94 -21.15 -23.28 -10.89
C SER A 94 -20.82 -21.80 -10.95
N SER A 95 -21.26 -21.10 -9.91
CA SER A 95 -21.04 -19.67 -9.66
C SER A 95 -19.55 -19.42 -9.43
N GLY A 96 -18.86 -18.95 -10.45
CA GLY A 96 -17.48 -18.47 -10.37
C GLY A 96 -17.39 -17.07 -10.96
N ALA A 97 -17.90 -16.07 -10.23
CA ALA A 97 -17.44 -14.70 -10.46
C ALA A 97 -15.91 -14.68 -10.24
N PRO A 98 -15.13 -13.94 -11.05
CA PRO A 98 -13.72 -13.74 -10.73
C PRO A 98 -13.63 -13.18 -9.31
N LYS A 99 -12.96 -13.90 -8.39
CA LYS A 99 -12.69 -13.38 -7.05
C LYS A 99 -11.87 -12.11 -7.21
N GLY A 100 -12.29 -11.02 -6.56
CA GLY A 100 -11.52 -9.78 -6.50
C GLY A 100 -10.13 -10.03 -5.91
N VAL A 101 -9.20 -9.12 -6.20
CA VAL A 101 -7.89 -9.10 -5.55
C VAL A 101 -8.11 -8.73 -4.09
N ASP A 102 -7.61 -9.55 -3.18
CA ASP A 102 -7.61 -9.29 -1.73
C ASP A 102 -6.16 -8.96 -1.34
N LEU A 103 -5.89 -7.65 -1.23
CA LEU A 103 -4.60 -7.08 -0.90
C LEU A 103 -4.74 -6.34 0.43
N ASP A 104 -3.85 -6.65 1.36
CA ASP A 104 -3.85 -6.04 2.69
C ASP A 104 -2.56 -5.24 2.94
N ILE A 105 -2.65 -4.23 3.79
CA ILE A 105 -1.52 -3.52 4.40
C ILE A 105 -1.32 -3.92 5.86
N GLY A 106 -0.06 -4.00 6.27
CA GLY A 106 0.32 -4.16 7.67
C GLY A 106 1.64 -3.47 7.99
N CYS A 107 1.98 -3.42 9.28
CA CYS A 107 3.31 -3.01 9.70
C CYS A 107 3.84 -3.81 10.89
N LEU A 108 5.15 -4.00 10.93
CA LEU A 108 5.87 -4.37 12.15
C LEU A 108 6.31 -3.09 12.85
N TYR A 109 6.17 -3.02 14.18
CA TYR A 109 6.61 -1.88 14.97
C TYR A 109 7.61 -2.28 16.05
N GLU A 110 8.54 -1.39 16.35
CA GLU A 110 9.43 -1.44 17.50
C GLU A 110 9.33 -0.09 18.21
N LEU A 111 9.01 -0.11 19.49
CA LEU A 111 8.97 1.07 20.34
C LEU A 111 10.34 1.32 20.96
N GLU A 112 10.59 2.54 21.41
CA GLU A 112 11.85 2.92 22.09
C GLU A 112 12.08 2.12 23.39
N ASN A 113 11.00 1.64 24.03
CA ASN A 113 11.10 0.76 25.20
C ASN A 113 11.45 -0.71 24.85
N GLY A 114 11.64 -1.02 23.57
CA GLY A 114 11.98 -2.35 23.07
C GLY A 114 10.79 -3.27 22.81
N LYS A 115 9.55 -2.86 23.13
CA LYS A 115 8.35 -3.64 22.77
C LYS A 115 8.18 -3.67 21.27
N ARG A 116 7.79 -4.83 20.76
CA ARG A 116 7.62 -5.11 19.34
C ARG A 116 6.29 -5.80 19.09
N GLY A 117 5.74 -5.61 17.91
CA GLY A 117 4.52 -6.28 17.49
C GLY A 117 4.21 -6.01 16.02
N ALA A 118 3.01 -6.40 15.62
CA ALA A 118 2.47 -6.16 14.29
C ALA A 118 1.12 -5.43 14.38
N ILE A 119 0.81 -4.65 13.35
CA ILE A 119 -0.51 -4.10 13.06
C ILE A 119 -0.94 -4.66 11.71
N GLN A 120 -2.10 -5.32 11.65
CA GLN A 120 -2.66 -5.92 10.44
C GLN A 120 -4.09 -6.43 10.71
N ALA A 121 -4.91 -6.51 9.66
CA ALA A 121 -6.25 -7.08 9.75
C ALA A 121 -6.22 -8.57 10.14
N PHE A 122 -5.23 -9.30 9.63
CA PHE A 122 -5.03 -10.71 9.96
C PHE A 122 -4.71 -10.93 11.44
N GLY A 123 -5.56 -11.68 12.15
CA GLY A 123 -5.42 -11.94 13.58
C GLY A 123 -5.93 -10.80 14.47
N ASP A 124 -6.76 -9.91 13.92
CA ASP A 124 -7.46 -8.82 14.63
C ASP A 124 -6.51 -7.84 15.35
N MET A 125 -5.34 -7.59 14.77
CA MET A 125 -4.31 -6.71 15.33
C MET A 125 -4.42 -5.27 14.79
N TYR A 126 -5.57 -4.63 15.04
CA TYR A 126 -5.85 -3.29 14.52
C TYR A 126 -5.16 -2.15 15.26
N GLY A 127 -4.63 -2.38 16.47
CA GLY A 127 -3.95 -1.35 17.26
C GLY A 127 -4.87 -0.23 17.79
N ASN A 128 -4.25 0.85 18.24
CA ASN A 128 -4.91 2.04 18.77
C ASN A 128 -3.96 3.24 18.59
N ALA A 129 -4.46 4.36 18.05
CA ALA A 129 -3.66 5.58 17.87
C ALA A 129 -3.49 6.37 19.17
N HIS A 130 -4.37 6.19 20.16
CA HIS A 130 -4.36 6.95 21.42
C HIS A 130 -3.73 6.21 22.60
N GLU A 131 -3.46 4.91 22.43
CA GLU A 131 -2.78 4.07 23.41
C GLU A 131 -1.64 3.33 22.73
N GLU A 132 -0.67 2.83 23.50
CA GLU A 132 0.43 2.04 22.93
C GLU A 132 -0.12 0.88 22.07
N PRO A 133 0.26 0.74 20.79
CA PRO A 133 1.51 1.23 20.19
C PRO A 133 1.46 2.60 19.48
N PHE A 134 0.36 3.36 19.62
CA PHE A 134 0.13 4.66 18.98
C PHE A 134 0.00 4.57 17.45
N ILE A 135 -0.42 3.40 16.98
CA ILE A 135 -0.58 3.03 15.59
C ILE A 135 -1.90 2.27 15.49
N SER A 136 -2.73 2.60 14.51
CA SER A 136 -3.98 1.88 14.23
C SER A 136 -4.19 1.63 12.75
N LEU A 137 -4.92 0.56 12.41
CA LEU A 137 -5.38 0.24 11.06
C LEU A 137 -6.89 0.56 10.94
N SER A 138 -7.29 1.22 9.85
CA SER A 138 -8.67 1.71 9.62
C SER A 138 -9.73 0.61 9.45
N GLY A 139 -9.32 -0.65 9.25
CA GLY A 139 -10.20 -1.79 8.97
C GLY A 139 -9.88 -2.44 7.61
N ASP A 140 -10.45 -3.61 7.36
CA ASP A 140 -10.26 -4.43 6.14
C ASP A 140 -11.36 -4.07 5.12
N GLU A 141 -11.08 -3.14 4.19
CA GLU A 141 -12.00 -2.77 3.10
C GLU A 141 -11.76 -3.66 1.87
N LYS A 142 -12.55 -4.72 1.78
CA LYS A 142 -12.35 -5.85 0.86
C LYS A 142 -12.75 -5.60 -0.59
N THR A 143 -13.27 -4.42 -0.92
CA THR A 143 -13.96 -4.21 -2.20
C THR A 143 -13.17 -3.39 -3.21
N GLY A 144 -12.24 -2.55 -2.75
CA GLY A 144 -11.61 -1.57 -3.64
C GLY A 144 -12.60 -0.53 -4.21
N ASP A 145 -13.83 -0.49 -3.69
CA ASP A 145 -14.96 0.28 -4.26
C ASP A 145 -15.27 1.56 -3.45
N ALA A 146 -14.52 1.83 -2.36
CA ALA A 146 -14.68 3.02 -1.55
C ALA A 146 -13.97 4.24 -2.17
N GLU A 147 -14.56 5.44 -2.00
CA GLU A 147 -13.85 6.69 -2.29
C GLU A 147 -12.81 6.93 -1.19
N GLY A 148 -11.52 6.71 -1.48
CA GLY A 148 -10.48 6.83 -0.47
C GLY A 148 -9.34 5.83 -0.64
N HIS A 149 -8.59 5.64 0.44
CA HIS A 149 -7.75 4.45 0.61
C HIS A 149 -8.62 3.25 1.00
N ASP A 150 -8.27 2.09 0.48
CA ASP A 150 -8.89 0.83 0.88
C ASP A 150 -8.49 0.50 2.32
N GLU A 151 -7.20 0.57 2.65
CA GLU A 151 -6.71 0.40 4.02
C GLU A 151 -5.66 1.46 4.39
N VAL A 152 -5.77 2.03 5.60
CA VAL A 152 -4.89 3.08 6.12
C VAL A 152 -4.34 2.71 7.48
N ILE A 153 -3.02 2.77 7.62
CA ILE A 153 -2.35 2.81 8.92
C ILE A 153 -2.22 4.27 9.35
N LEU A 154 -2.86 4.62 10.45
CA LEU A 154 -2.72 5.91 11.13
C LEU A 154 -1.63 5.80 12.19
N VAL A 155 -0.69 6.73 12.19
CA VAL A 155 0.35 6.85 13.22
C VAL A 155 0.16 8.16 13.97
N ASN A 156 0.13 8.08 15.30
CA ASN A 156 0.01 9.27 16.14
C ASN A 156 1.33 10.04 16.18
N GLY A 157 1.36 11.22 15.55
CA GLY A 157 2.58 12.01 15.36
C GLY A 157 3.11 12.56 16.67
N SER A 158 2.22 12.94 17.58
CA SER A 158 2.61 13.42 18.92
C SER A 158 3.34 12.36 19.74
N HIS A 159 3.18 11.09 19.37
CA HIS A 159 3.81 9.93 19.98
C HIS A 159 4.92 9.31 19.12
N TRP A 160 5.26 9.88 17.95
CA TRP A 160 6.33 9.36 17.09
C TRP A 160 7.65 9.15 17.83
N GLY A 161 7.98 10.06 18.77
CA GLY A 161 9.14 9.95 19.65
C GLY A 161 9.21 8.68 20.52
N LYS A 162 8.12 7.91 20.64
CA LYS A 162 8.08 6.61 21.35
C LYS A 162 8.20 5.42 20.40
N ILE A 163 8.08 5.64 19.09
CA ILE A 163 8.19 4.64 18.04
C ILE A 163 9.61 4.74 17.47
N LYS A 164 10.37 3.65 17.54
CA LYS A 164 11.74 3.59 17.05
C LYS A 164 11.78 3.37 15.54
N ARG A 165 10.99 2.39 15.07
CA ARG A 165 10.88 2.07 13.64
C ARG A 165 9.63 1.28 13.30
N LEU A 166 9.22 1.42 12.04
CA LEU A 166 8.18 0.63 11.38
C LEU A 166 8.75 -0.08 10.14
N VAL A 167 8.26 -1.28 9.84
CA VAL A 167 8.40 -1.92 8.53
C VAL A 167 7.00 -2.07 7.95
N ILE A 168 6.72 -1.34 6.88
CA ILE A 168 5.45 -1.38 6.17
C ILE A 168 5.50 -2.49 5.13
N TYR A 169 4.47 -3.33 5.12
CA TYR A 169 4.39 -4.45 4.20
C TYR A 169 3.00 -4.58 3.60
N LEU A 170 2.96 -5.22 2.43
CA LEU A 170 1.75 -5.66 1.75
C LEU A 170 1.75 -7.17 1.66
N TYR A 171 0.56 -7.78 1.65
CA TYR A 171 0.42 -9.20 1.35
C TYR A 171 -0.81 -9.49 0.49
N ILE A 172 -0.68 -10.45 -0.43
CA ILE A 172 -1.79 -10.92 -1.25
C ILE A 172 -2.45 -12.09 -0.50
N TYR A 173 -3.66 -11.90 0.02
CA TYR A 173 -4.42 -12.99 0.64
C TYR A 173 -5.03 -13.92 -0.42
N GLY A 174 -5.46 -13.36 -1.55
CA GLY A 174 -6.01 -14.14 -2.64
C GLY A 174 -6.36 -13.31 -3.87
N GLY A 175 -6.77 -13.99 -4.93
CA GLY A 175 -7.34 -13.34 -6.13
C GLY A 175 -6.32 -12.73 -7.10
N ALA A 176 -5.05 -12.58 -6.72
CA ALA A 176 -3.98 -12.12 -7.61
C ALA A 176 -2.89 -13.18 -7.81
N PRO A 177 -2.41 -13.41 -9.05
CA PRO A 177 -1.34 -14.36 -9.33
C PRO A 177 0.05 -13.82 -8.97
N ASN A 178 0.24 -12.50 -9.00
CA ASN A 178 1.51 -11.83 -8.69
C ASN A 178 1.33 -10.31 -8.52
N TRP A 179 2.39 -9.64 -8.09
CA TRP A 179 2.44 -8.19 -7.86
C TRP A 179 2.35 -7.33 -9.13
N GLU A 180 2.81 -7.81 -10.30
CA GLU A 180 2.67 -7.10 -11.57
C GLU A 180 1.20 -6.95 -11.99
N TYR A 181 0.35 -7.89 -11.58
CA TYR A 181 -1.09 -7.82 -11.81
C TYR A 181 -1.71 -6.67 -11.01
N VAL A 182 -1.39 -6.56 -9.72
CA VAL A 182 -2.02 -5.61 -8.77
C VAL A 182 -1.43 -4.20 -8.84
N LYS A 183 -0.11 -4.08 -9.08
CA LYS A 183 0.65 -2.81 -9.13
C LYS A 183 0.35 -1.86 -7.96
N PRO A 184 0.42 -2.33 -6.70
CA PRO A 184 0.07 -1.49 -5.58
C PRO A 184 1.09 -0.37 -5.39
N GLN A 185 0.61 0.69 -4.77
CA GLN A 185 1.38 1.85 -4.37
C GLN A 185 1.15 2.10 -2.89
N ILE A 186 2.23 2.27 -2.14
CA ILE A 186 2.20 2.79 -0.78
C ILE A 186 2.49 4.29 -0.84
N GLN A 187 1.70 5.06 -0.10
CA GLN A 187 1.92 6.49 0.11
C GLN A 187 2.03 6.76 1.62
N VAL A 188 3.12 7.39 2.04
CA VAL A 188 3.29 7.93 3.39
C VAL A 188 3.03 9.43 3.31
N ARG A 189 2.00 9.90 4.01
CA ARG A 189 1.54 11.28 3.99
C ARG A 189 1.72 11.91 5.34
N VAL A 190 2.71 12.80 5.44
CA VAL A 190 2.95 13.61 6.62
C VAL A 190 2.38 15.00 6.35
N PRO A 191 1.59 15.59 7.27
CA PRO A 191 1.05 16.93 7.07
C PRO A 191 2.14 17.94 6.70
N HIS A 192 1.86 18.77 5.68
CA HIS A 192 2.74 19.81 5.15
C HIS A 192 4.01 19.34 4.41
N GLU A 193 4.15 18.03 4.18
CA GLU A 193 5.24 17.45 3.39
C GLU A 193 4.70 16.84 2.11
N ASN A 194 5.55 16.73 1.09
CA ASN A 194 5.21 15.98 -0.11
C ASN A 194 4.96 14.50 0.25
N PRO A 195 3.93 13.85 -0.33
CA PRO A 195 3.73 12.41 -0.16
C PRO A 195 4.98 11.64 -0.61
N MET A 196 5.45 10.73 0.24
CA MET A 196 6.54 9.80 -0.11
C MET A 196 5.94 8.53 -0.68
N VAL A 197 6.34 8.15 -1.88
CA VAL A 197 5.62 7.15 -2.68
C VAL A 197 6.53 6.02 -3.15
N VAL A 198 6.09 4.78 -2.92
CA VAL A 198 6.75 3.56 -3.42
C VAL A 198 5.75 2.78 -4.27
N THR A 199 6.15 2.45 -5.50
CA THR A 199 5.36 1.62 -6.41
C THR A 199 5.96 0.22 -6.52
N LEU A 200 5.13 -0.80 -6.31
CA LEU A 200 5.55 -2.19 -6.45
C LEU A 200 5.35 -2.66 -7.90
N ASN A 201 6.35 -3.38 -8.40
CA ASN A 201 6.27 -4.04 -9.70
C ASN A 201 7.20 -5.26 -9.70
N ALA A 202 6.65 -6.45 -9.47
CA ALA A 202 7.41 -7.69 -9.50
C ALA A 202 6.63 -8.86 -10.12
N LYS A 203 7.35 -9.63 -10.95
CA LYS A 203 6.93 -10.94 -11.46
C LYS A 203 7.46 -12.03 -10.53
N ARG A 204 6.78 -12.26 -9.41
CA ARG A 204 7.09 -13.29 -8.41
C ARG A 204 5.76 -13.84 -7.90
N GLU A 205 5.45 -15.09 -8.23
CA GLU A 205 4.17 -15.73 -7.89
C GLU A 205 4.25 -16.43 -6.53
N GLU A 206 5.45 -16.85 -6.14
CA GLU A 206 5.75 -17.61 -4.92
C GLU A 206 6.04 -16.75 -3.67
N LEU A 207 6.05 -15.42 -3.80
CA LEU A 207 6.36 -14.49 -2.71
C LEU A 207 5.14 -13.62 -2.39
N ALA A 208 4.30 -14.08 -1.46
CA ALA A 208 3.02 -13.48 -1.13
C ALA A 208 3.12 -12.23 -0.24
N VAL A 209 4.28 -11.94 0.34
CA VAL A 209 4.52 -10.77 1.21
C VAL A 209 5.61 -9.88 0.60
N CYS A 210 5.40 -8.56 0.62
CA CYS A 210 6.41 -7.58 0.23
C CYS A 210 6.63 -6.56 1.37
N ALA A 211 7.85 -6.50 1.91
CA ALA A 211 8.27 -5.38 2.74
C ALA A 211 8.56 -4.19 1.83
N VAL A 212 7.71 -3.17 1.89
CA VAL A 212 7.70 -2.06 0.95
C VAL A 212 8.66 -0.96 1.41
N ALA A 213 8.54 -0.55 2.67
CA ALA A 213 9.31 0.57 3.20
C ALA A 213 9.60 0.43 4.69
N GLY A 214 10.73 0.98 5.11
CA GLY A 214 11.05 1.21 6.52
C GLY A 214 10.88 2.66 6.88
N LEU A 215 10.27 2.94 8.02
CA LEU A 215 10.23 4.27 8.63
C LEU A 215 11.04 4.23 9.92
N GLU A 216 12.10 5.01 10.01
CA GLU A 216 12.94 5.11 11.21
C GLU A 216 12.76 6.48 11.86
N ASN A 217 12.61 6.51 13.19
CA ASN A 217 12.66 7.75 13.93
C ASN A 217 14.11 8.20 14.09
N ILE A 218 14.49 9.27 13.40
CA ILE A 218 15.82 9.85 13.50
C ILE A 218 15.69 11.24 14.10
N ARG A 219 15.97 11.34 15.41
CA ARG A 219 15.94 12.61 16.16
C ARG A 219 14.58 13.33 16.05
N GLY A 220 13.48 12.58 16.07
CA GLY A 220 12.12 13.11 15.95
C GLY A 220 11.65 13.34 14.51
N GLY A 221 12.53 13.23 13.51
CA GLY A 221 12.15 13.18 12.11
C GLY A 221 11.81 11.78 11.63
N ILE A 222 11.38 11.66 10.38
CA ILE A 222 11.10 10.39 9.72
C ILE A 222 12.13 10.20 8.62
N LYS A 223 12.86 9.08 8.68
CA LYS A 223 13.63 8.59 7.54
C LYS A 223 12.87 7.42 6.93
N MET A 224 12.37 7.60 5.71
CA MET A 224 11.80 6.52 4.92
C MET A 224 12.88 5.88 4.07
N THR A 225 12.93 4.54 4.02
CA THR A 225 13.79 3.77 3.12
C THR A 225 12.90 2.85 2.29
N ASN A 226 13.02 2.89 0.96
CA ASN A 226 12.39 1.91 0.07
C ASN A 226 13.13 0.57 0.20
N TYR A 227 12.42 -0.48 0.62
CA TYR A 227 12.97 -1.83 0.69
C TYR A 227 12.66 -2.64 -0.57
N LEU A 228 11.37 -2.75 -0.96
CA LEU A 228 10.91 -3.63 -2.04
C LEU A 228 11.52 -5.04 -1.96
N GLU A 229 11.50 -5.62 -0.75
CA GLU A 229 11.96 -6.98 -0.48
C GLU A 229 10.75 -7.93 -0.41
N TYR A 230 10.89 -9.13 -0.98
CA TYR A 230 9.78 -10.06 -1.16
C TYR A 230 10.04 -11.37 -0.41
N PHE A 231 9.02 -11.88 0.28
CA PHE A 231 9.11 -13.02 1.18
C PHE A 231 7.96 -14.01 0.93
N PRO A 232 8.15 -15.30 1.20
CA PRO A 232 7.07 -16.29 1.11
C PRO A 232 6.03 -16.12 2.24
N GLY A 233 6.40 -15.50 3.36
CA GLY A 233 5.51 -15.29 4.50
C GLY A 233 6.03 -14.27 5.52
N HIS A 234 5.18 -13.94 6.48
CA HIS A 234 5.47 -12.96 7.53
C HIS A 234 6.64 -13.38 8.44
N ALA A 235 6.77 -14.67 8.73
CA ALA A 235 7.84 -15.18 9.59
C ALA A 235 9.22 -15.01 8.94
N GLU A 236 9.33 -15.20 7.63
CA GLU A 236 10.57 -14.96 6.87
C GLU A 236 10.92 -13.47 6.84
N MET A 237 9.93 -12.62 6.60
CA MET A 237 10.09 -11.16 6.63
C MET A 237 10.55 -10.70 8.02
N ASP A 238 9.89 -11.13 9.09
CA ASP A 238 10.28 -10.78 10.46
C ASP A 238 11.72 -11.22 10.78
N ARG A 239 12.11 -12.44 10.41
CA ARG A 239 13.50 -12.90 10.61
C ARG A 239 14.51 -12.01 9.88
N ALA A 240 14.19 -11.50 8.69
CA ALA A 240 15.06 -10.60 7.95
C ALA A 240 15.19 -9.21 8.62
N PHE A 241 14.10 -8.69 9.20
CA PHE A 241 14.07 -7.37 9.84
C PHE A 241 14.29 -7.39 11.37
N GLY A 242 14.40 -8.57 11.97
CA GLY A 242 14.82 -8.81 13.34
C GLY A 242 13.86 -8.33 14.43
N PHE A 243 12.54 -8.42 14.24
CA PHE A 243 11.59 -8.10 15.32
C PHE A 243 11.47 -9.25 16.32
N GLY A 244 11.50 -10.50 15.84
CA GLY A 244 11.50 -11.70 16.69
C GLY A 244 10.12 -12.01 17.25
N LEU A 245 9.07 -11.77 16.46
CA LEU A 245 7.69 -12.08 16.81
C LEU A 245 7.41 -13.57 16.65
N GLN A 246 6.39 -14.04 17.36
CA GLN A 246 5.86 -15.39 17.19
C GLN A 246 4.72 -15.36 16.18
N TRP A 247 4.88 -16.14 15.10
CA TRP A 247 3.90 -16.24 14.03
C TRP A 247 3.20 -17.60 14.10
N ALA A 248 1.87 -17.60 13.88
CA ALA A 248 1.06 -18.80 13.78
C ALA A 248 0.26 -18.77 12.48
N ASP A 249 -0.17 -19.94 12.02
CA ASP A 249 -1.07 -20.08 10.87
C ASP A 249 -2.46 -19.56 11.26
N GLY A 250 -2.76 -18.30 10.94
CA GLY A 250 -4.11 -17.73 11.06
C GLY A 250 -4.94 -17.93 9.78
N LYS A 251 -6.24 -17.61 9.87
CA LYS A 251 -7.17 -17.55 8.72
C LYS A 251 -8.00 -16.26 8.87
N LYS A 252 -8.29 -15.57 7.76
CA LYS A 252 -9.37 -14.57 7.74
C LYS A 252 -10.73 -15.27 7.86
#